data_AF-A0A7C3TEI3-F1
#
_entry.id   AF-A0A7C3TEI3-F1
#
_cell.length_a   1.000
_cell.length_b   1.000
_cell.length_c   1.000
_cell.angle_alpha   90.00
_cell.angle_beta   90.00
_cell.angle_gamma   90.00
#
_symmetry.space_group_name_H-M   'P 1'
#
loop_
_entity.id
_entity.type
_entity.pdbx_description
1 polymer ?
#
loop_
_entity_poly.entity_id
_entity_poly.type
_entity_poly.pdbx_seq_one_letter_code
_entity_poly.pdbx_strand_id
1 'polypeptide(L)'
;LGSLQEPVEKIGKPIIVIDHHYPSEPRRLFTYKFCNDASPSTCEIIYGFYRDLAMKTMKREASALLVGILYETRYLRLATSKTLLTVADLIRSGAKVEAFESFFEAPMDDSERMARIKSAQRSKVVRYEGYIIATSRVGSHQASAARALTSLGVDLAIVGGEEKGELKLSLRSTSEFYRKSGIHLGRDIAKPLGDYIRGAGGGHSLAAGVNGYGDLENTLNKSLELVKELIKNSKNR
;
A
#
# COMPACT_ATOMS: atom_id res chain seq x y z
N LEU A 1 11.55 15.95 6.90
CA LEU A 1 12.80 16.19 7.64
C LEU A 1 12.76 15.61 9.05
N GLY A 2 11.61 15.56 9.76
CA GLY A 2 11.52 14.82 11.03
C GLY A 2 12.52 15.32 12.07
N SER A 3 13.20 14.40 12.77
CA SER A 3 14.27 14.73 13.73
C SER A 3 15.47 15.47 13.12
N LEU A 4 15.61 15.48 11.79
CA LEU A 4 16.67 16.19 11.08
C LEU A 4 16.30 17.63 10.71
N GLN A 5 15.07 18.08 11.00
CA GLN A 5 14.64 19.44 10.63
C GLN A 5 15.48 20.53 11.30
N GLU A 6 15.54 20.52 12.63
CA GLU A 6 16.23 21.55 13.41
C GLU A 6 17.77 21.57 13.14
N PRO A 7 18.47 20.43 13.04
CA PRO A 7 19.88 20.42 12.63
C PRO A 7 20.13 21.01 11.24
N VAL A 8 19.25 20.71 10.26
CA VAL A 8 19.39 21.22 8.88
C VAL A 8 19.13 22.71 8.82
N GLU A 9 18.13 23.22 9.55
CA GLU A 9 17.81 24.66 9.60
C GLU A 9 18.92 25.48 10.26
N LYS A 10 19.65 24.91 11.22
CA LYS A 10 20.71 25.59 11.98
C LYS A 10 22.10 25.48 11.37
N ILE A 11 22.28 24.71 10.28
CA ILE A 11 23.62 24.37 9.77
C ILE A 11 24.37 25.58 9.17
N GLY A 12 23.67 26.64 8.78
CA GLY A 12 24.26 27.88 8.25
C GLY A 12 25.11 27.69 6.98
N LYS A 13 24.94 26.56 6.29
CA LYS A 13 25.64 26.20 5.04
C LYS A 13 24.65 26.13 3.88
N PRO A 14 25.13 26.26 2.63
CA PRO A 14 24.30 26.00 1.46
C PRO A 14 23.68 24.59 1.52
N ILE A 15 22.36 24.51 1.30
CA ILE A 15 21.61 23.24 1.31
C ILE A 15 21.23 22.88 -0.11
N ILE A 16 21.62 21.67 -0.54
CA ILE A 16 21.23 21.09 -1.82
C ILE A 16 20.18 20.00 -1.56
N VAL A 17 19.05 20.08 -2.26
CA VAL A 17 18.00 19.05 -2.24
C VAL A 17 18.00 18.28 -3.54
N ILE A 18 18.03 16.95 -3.45
CA ILE A 18 17.88 16.02 -4.57
C ILE A 18 16.70 15.11 -4.23
N ASP A 19 15.68 15.09 -5.07
CA ASP A 19 14.44 14.35 -4.79
C ASP A 19 13.75 13.89 -6.09
N HIS A 20 12.96 12.83 -6.02
CA HIS A 20 12.14 12.33 -7.13
C HIS A 20 10.63 12.56 -6.92
N HIS A 21 10.22 13.25 -5.86
CA HIS A 21 8.82 13.59 -5.65
C HIS A 21 8.38 14.83 -6.42
N TYR A 22 7.10 14.91 -6.76
CA TYR A 22 6.49 16.12 -7.29
C TYR A 22 6.69 17.28 -6.29
N PRO A 23 7.14 18.47 -6.74
CA PRO A 23 7.39 19.59 -5.83
C PRO A 23 6.13 19.97 -5.04
N SER A 24 6.18 19.82 -3.71
CA SER A 24 5.29 20.59 -2.82
C SER A 24 5.92 21.96 -2.52
N GLU A 25 5.11 22.89 -1.99
CA GLU A 25 5.40 24.31 -1.81
C GLU A 25 6.86 24.65 -1.43
N PRO A 26 7.39 25.80 -1.90
CA PRO A 26 8.79 26.14 -1.69
C PRO A 26 9.08 26.37 -0.20
N ARG A 27 9.73 25.40 0.44
CA ARG A 27 10.44 25.67 1.70
C ARG A 27 11.62 26.59 1.38
N ARG A 28 11.63 27.78 1.97
CA ARG A 28 12.65 28.85 1.79
C ARG A 28 14.07 28.48 2.27
N LEU A 29 14.33 27.21 2.59
CA LEU A 29 15.55 26.75 3.25
C LEU A 29 16.62 26.23 2.29
N PHE A 30 16.32 26.09 0.99
CA PHE A 30 17.20 25.39 0.05
C PHE A 30 17.97 26.38 -0.84
N THR A 31 19.28 26.17 -0.99
CA THR A 31 20.13 26.95 -1.90
C THR A 31 20.02 26.45 -3.33
N TYR A 32 20.00 25.13 -3.51
CA TYR A 32 19.80 24.48 -4.80
C TYR A 32 18.82 23.32 -4.67
N LYS A 33 18.01 23.10 -5.70
CA LYS A 33 17.02 22.01 -5.76
C LYS A 33 17.07 21.33 -7.11
N PHE A 34 17.28 20.02 -7.11
CA PHE A 34 17.15 19.15 -8.27
C PHE A 34 16.01 18.16 -8.02
N CYS A 35 14.95 18.24 -8.83
CA CYS A 35 13.83 17.32 -8.76
C CYS A 35 13.56 16.67 -10.12
N ASN A 36 13.42 15.35 -10.13
CA ASN A 36 13.03 14.58 -11.31
C ASN A 36 11.93 13.58 -10.94
N ASP A 37 10.68 13.99 -11.12
CA ASP A 37 9.48 13.20 -10.80
C ASP A 37 9.20 12.06 -11.78
N ALA A 38 9.87 12.04 -12.93
CA ALA A 38 9.88 10.90 -13.83
C ALA A 38 10.82 9.77 -13.35
N SER A 39 11.67 10.02 -12.35
CA SER A 39 12.55 8.99 -11.78
C SER A 39 11.78 8.10 -10.79
N PRO A 40 11.81 6.76 -10.94
CA PRO A 40 11.15 5.86 -9.97
C PRO A 40 11.72 5.94 -8.56
N SER A 41 12.96 6.42 -8.41
CA SER A 41 13.62 6.59 -7.11
C SER A 41 14.61 7.75 -7.08
N THR A 42 14.87 8.30 -5.89
CA THR A 42 15.97 9.26 -5.69
C THR A 42 17.33 8.58 -5.86
N CYS A 43 17.44 7.29 -5.51
CA CYS A 43 18.66 6.51 -5.70
C CYS A 43 19.06 6.37 -7.19
N GLU A 44 18.08 6.28 -8.11
CA GLU A 44 18.37 6.31 -9.55
C GLU A 44 18.86 7.68 -10.03
N ILE A 45 18.42 8.78 -9.41
CA ILE A 45 18.95 10.13 -9.68
C ILE A 45 20.43 10.19 -9.25
N ILE A 46 20.73 9.74 -8.03
CA ILE A 46 22.11 9.72 -7.51
C ILE A 46 23.00 8.82 -8.38
N TYR A 47 22.51 7.65 -8.79
CA TYR A 47 23.25 6.78 -9.72
C TYR A 47 23.48 7.45 -11.09
N GLY A 48 22.53 8.25 -11.56
CA GLY A 48 22.70 9.13 -12.72
C GLY A 48 23.91 10.05 -12.57
N PHE A 49 24.07 10.72 -11.42
CA PHE A 49 25.24 11.57 -11.17
C PHE A 49 26.56 10.80 -11.15
N TYR A 50 26.60 9.58 -10.61
CA TYR A 50 27.79 8.72 -10.73
C TYR A 50 28.17 8.51 -12.20
N ARG A 51 27.19 8.22 -13.06
CA ARG A 51 27.42 8.04 -14.49
C ARG A 51 27.87 9.32 -15.19
N ASP A 52 27.18 10.42 -14.94
CA ASP A 52 27.45 11.71 -15.60
C ASP A 52 28.84 12.26 -15.22
N LEU A 53 29.30 11.96 -13.99
CA LEU A 53 30.63 12.32 -13.50
C LEU A 53 31.70 11.26 -13.82
N ALA A 54 31.37 10.21 -14.57
CA ALA A 54 32.24 9.06 -14.86
C ALA A 54 32.85 8.40 -13.60
N MET A 55 32.13 8.45 -12.48
CA MET A 55 32.51 7.84 -11.22
C MET A 55 31.95 6.43 -11.12
N LYS A 56 32.74 5.51 -10.53
CA LYS A 56 32.27 4.15 -10.22
C LYS A 56 31.76 4.10 -8.78
N THR A 57 30.64 3.42 -8.58
CA THR A 57 30.21 2.99 -7.23
C THR A 57 31.11 1.87 -6.76
N MET A 58 31.46 1.85 -5.47
CA MET A 58 32.06 0.67 -4.85
C MET A 58 30.94 -0.17 -4.22
N LYS A 59 31.30 -1.36 -3.72
CA LYS A 59 30.34 -2.32 -3.17
C LYS A 59 29.38 -1.68 -2.15
N ARG A 60 29.88 -0.78 -1.29
CA ARG A 60 29.08 -0.15 -0.22
C ARG A 60 28.04 0.82 -0.80
N GLU A 61 28.46 1.72 -1.68
CA GLU A 61 27.56 2.68 -2.34
C GLU A 61 26.58 1.94 -3.23
N ALA A 62 27.05 0.94 -3.96
CA ALA A 62 26.21 0.13 -4.83
C ALA A 62 25.13 -0.62 -4.05
N SER A 63 25.49 -1.17 -2.89
CA SER A 63 24.56 -1.82 -1.96
C SER A 63 23.52 -0.84 -1.43
N ALA A 64 23.93 0.37 -1.00
CA ALA A 64 23.01 1.37 -0.48
C ALA A 64 22.02 1.87 -1.54
N LEU A 65 22.49 2.15 -2.75
CA LEU A 65 21.65 2.54 -3.88
C LEU A 65 20.68 1.41 -4.26
N LEU A 66 21.16 0.16 -4.29
CA LEU A 66 20.32 -0.99 -4.61
C LEU A 66 19.16 -1.14 -3.61
N VAL A 67 19.41 -1.05 -2.31
CA VAL A 67 18.35 -1.13 -1.29
C VAL A 67 17.30 -0.04 -1.48
N GLY A 68 17.73 1.21 -1.71
CA GLY A 68 16.81 2.32 -1.94
C GLY A 68 15.94 2.12 -3.19
N ILE A 69 16.55 1.68 -4.30
CA ILE A 69 15.81 1.35 -5.54
C ILE A 69 14.81 0.23 -5.30
N LEU A 70 15.22 -0.86 -4.64
CA LEU A 70 14.33 -1.99 -4.36
C LEU A 70 13.13 -1.55 -3.53
N TYR A 71 13.34 -0.70 -2.52
CA TYR A 71 12.25 -0.25 -1.65
C TYR A 71 11.28 0.71 -2.37
N GLU A 72 11.79 1.76 -3.04
CA GLU A 72 10.95 2.75 -3.71
C GLU A 72 10.15 2.15 -4.90
N THR A 73 10.71 1.14 -5.57
CA THR A 73 10.03 0.44 -6.68
C THR A 73 9.14 -0.72 -6.24
N ARG A 74 8.87 -0.88 -4.93
CA ARG A 74 8.10 -2.00 -4.35
C ARG A 74 8.64 -3.36 -4.79
N TYR A 75 9.95 -3.52 -4.63
CA TYR A 75 10.72 -4.69 -5.04
C TYR A 75 10.55 -4.97 -6.53
N LEU A 76 10.83 -3.95 -7.34
CA LEU A 76 10.78 -3.95 -8.80
C LEU A 76 9.40 -4.17 -9.43
N ARG A 77 8.31 -4.23 -8.64
CA ARG A 77 6.94 -4.27 -9.18
C ARG A 77 6.59 -3.03 -10.00
N LEU A 78 7.20 -1.90 -9.67
CA LEU A 78 7.05 -0.63 -10.37
C LEU A 78 8.32 -0.23 -11.16
N ALA A 79 9.26 -1.18 -11.36
CA ALA A 79 10.50 -0.89 -12.07
C ALA A 79 10.28 -0.62 -13.56
N THR A 80 11.14 0.24 -14.11
CA THR A 80 11.26 0.44 -15.56
C THR A 80 12.41 -0.41 -16.13
N SER A 81 12.52 -0.51 -17.45
CA SER A 81 13.70 -1.12 -18.08
C SER A 81 15.01 -0.42 -17.66
N LYS A 82 14.98 0.90 -17.48
CA LYS A 82 16.13 1.68 -16.98
C LYS A 82 16.49 1.26 -15.55
N THR A 83 15.49 1.03 -14.70
CA THR A 83 15.70 0.53 -13.33
C THR A 83 16.43 -0.81 -13.33
N LEU A 84 16.02 -1.75 -14.18
CA LEU A 84 16.66 -3.07 -14.25
C LEU A 84 18.12 -2.98 -14.72
N LEU A 85 18.42 -2.09 -15.68
CA LEU A 85 19.80 -1.85 -16.12
C LEU A 85 20.65 -1.23 -15.01
N THR A 86 20.12 -0.24 -14.28
CA THR A 86 20.77 0.34 -13.10
C THR A 86 21.07 -0.74 -12.07
N VAL A 87 20.11 -1.60 -11.74
CA VAL A 87 20.30 -2.71 -10.80
C VAL A 87 21.41 -3.66 -11.29
N ALA A 88 21.43 -4.01 -12.58
CA ALA A 88 22.47 -4.86 -13.14
C ALA A 88 23.87 -4.24 -12.98
N ASP A 89 23.99 -2.93 -13.19
CA ASP A 89 25.26 -2.23 -13.02
C ASP A 89 25.69 -2.15 -11.54
N LEU A 90 24.76 -1.92 -10.62
CA LEU A 90 25.05 -1.96 -9.18
C LEU A 90 25.51 -3.36 -8.72
N ILE A 91 24.93 -4.42 -9.28
CA ILE A 91 25.36 -5.81 -9.04
C ILE A 91 26.79 -6.01 -9.56
N ARG A 92 27.11 -5.51 -10.76
CA ARG A 92 28.48 -5.55 -11.30
C ARG A 92 29.48 -4.81 -10.40
N SER A 93 29.06 -3.75 -9.71
CA SER A 93 29.85 -3.05 -8.69
C SER A 93 29.94 -3.80 -7.34
N GLY A 94 29.39 -5.01 -7.24
CA GLY A 94 29.52 -5.89 -6.09
C GLY A 94 28.34 -5.88 -5.11
N ALA A 95 27.24 -5.18 -5.43
CA ALA A 95 26.00 -5.30 -4.68
C ALA A 95 25.39 -6.70 -4.86
N LYS A 96 24.75 -7.21 -3.80
CA LYS A 96 24.15 -8.55 -3.78
C LYS A 96 22.69 -8.43 -3.42
N VAL A 97 21.79 -8.84 -4.31
CA VAL A 97 20.33 -8.76 -4.06
C VAL A 97 19.95 -9.69 -2.92
N GLU A 98 20.57 -10.88 -2.87
CA GLU A 98 20.35 -11.89 -1.83
C GLU A 98 20.78 -11.42 -0.44
N ALA A 99 21.69 -10.44 -0.33
CA ALA A 99 22.08 -9.88 0.95
C ALA A 99 20.94 -9.06 1.62
N PHE A 100 19.86 -8.80 0.87
CA PHE A 100 18.70 -8.04 1.34
C PHE A 100 17.45 -8.91 1.46
N GLU A 101 17.58 -10.23 1.59
CA GLU A 101 16.45 -11.15 1.68
C GLU A 101 15.45 -10.75 2.78
N SER A 102 15.98 -10.43 3.97
CA SER A 102 15.21 -9.97 5.12
C SER A 102 14.51 -8.62 4.92
N PHE A 103 14.90 -7.83 3.92
CA PHE A 103 14.19 -6.61 3.55
C PHE A 103 12.95 -6.88 2.70
N PHE A 104 12.83 -8.05 2.05
CA PHE A 104 11.63 -8.42 1.28
C PHE A 104 10.50 -8.94 2.18
N GLU A 105 10.85 -9.43 3.36
CA GLU A 105 9.90 -9.93 4.34
C GLU A 105 9.84 -8.94 5.51
N ALA A 106 8.88 -8.01 5.49
CA ALA A 106 8.52 -7.34 6.73
C ALA A 106 8.03 -8.44 7.70
N PRO A 107 8.72 -8.69 8.83
CA PRO A 107 8.34 -9.75 9.73
C PRO A 107 6.93 -9.47 10.24
N MET A 108 6.01 -10.35 9.90
CA MET A 108 4.64 -10.31 10.39
C MET A 108 4.65 -10.86 11.81
N ASP A 109 4.16 -10.07 12.77
CA ASP A 109 4.00 -10.56 14.13
C ASP A 109 3.03 -11.75 14.17
N ASP A 110 3.18 -12.61 15.17
CA ASP A 110 2.40 -13.85 15.25
C ASP A 110 0.89 -13.59 15.38
N SER A 111 0.47 -12.47 15.99
CA SER A 111 -0.94 -12.09 16.09
C SER A 111 -1.50 -11.74 14.71
N GLU A 112 -0.79 -10.95 13.92
CA GLU A 112 -1.16 -10.65 12.54
C GLU A 112 -1.20 -11.92 11.68
N ARG A 113 -0.19 -12.79 11.81
CA ARG A 113 -0.12 -14.07 11.08
C ARG A 113 -1.32 -14.96 11.41
N MET A 114 -1.63 -15.12 12.70
CA MET A 114 -2.79 -15.89 13.15
C MET A 114 -4.11 -15.26 12.73
N ALA A 115 -4.22 -13.92 12.71
CA ALA A 115 -5.41 -13.23 12.22
C ALA A 115 -5.67 -13.52 10.74
N ARG A 116 -4.64 -13.52 9.89
CA ARG A 116 -4.77 -13.88 8.47
C ARG A 116 -5.24 -15.32 8.28
N ILE A 117 -4.63 -16.27 8.99
CA ILE A 117 -4.99 -17.71 8.90
C ILE A 117 -6.43 -17.93 9.39
N LYS A 118 -6.79 -17.40 10.57
CA LYS A 118 -8.14 -17.51 11.12
C LYS A 118 -9.17 -16.83 10.22
N SER A 119 -8.83 -15.69 9.62
CA SER A 119 -9.72 -15.01 8.67
C SER A 119 -10.01 -15.87 7.45
N ALA A 120 -9.00 -16.53 6.88
CA ALA A 120 -9.17 -17.46 5.77
C ALA A 120 -10.06 -18.65 6.16
N GLN A 121 -9.77 -19.31 7.29
CA GLN A 121 -10.55 -20.45 7.78
C GLN A 121 -12.02 -20.12 8.07
N ARG A 122 -12.30 -18.90 8.55
CA ARG A 122 -13.65 -18.45 8.93
C ARG A 122 -14.38 -17.71 7.82
N SER A 123 -13.77 -17.59 6.64
CA SER A 123 -14.35 -16.80 5.56
C SER A 123 -15.64 -17.43 5.04
N LYS A 124 -16.67 -16.61 4.86
CA LYS A 124 -17.86 -16.96 4.08
C LYS A 124 -17.62 -16.45 2.67
N VAL A 125 -17.36 -17.37 1.74
CA VAL A 125 -17.07 -17.05 0.34
C VAL A 125 -18.30 -17.28 -0.51
N VAL A 126 -18.66 -16.31 -1.34
CA VAL A 126 -19.76 -16.42 -2.29
C VAL A 126 -19.31 -15.99 -3.68
N ARG A 127 -19.82 -16.70 -4.69
CA ARG A 127 -19.70 -16.28 -6.08
C ARG A 127 -20.98 -15.57 -6.49
N TYR A 128 -20.87 -14.34 -6.98
CA TYR A 128 -22.01 -13.55 -7.41
C TYR A 128 -21.69 -12.76 -8.68
N GLU A 129 -22.48 -12.97 -9.73
CA GLU A 129 -22.37 -12.22 -11.00
C GLU A 129 -20.97 -12.24 -11.65
N GLY A 130 -20.19 -13.29 -11.37
CA GLY A 130 -18.82 -13.48 -11.86
C GLY A 130 -17.72 -13.11 -10.85
N TYR A 131 -18.05 -12.44 -9.76
CA TYR A 131 -17.10 -12.02 -8.71
C TYR A 131 -17.06 -13.00 -7.54
N ILE A 132 -15.89 -13.17 -6.94
CA ILE A 132 -15.68 -13.90 -5.68
C ILE A 132 -15.62 -12.89 -4.54
N ILE A 133 -16.63 -12.91 -3.66
CA ILE A 133 -16.75 -12.00 -2.52
C ILE A 133 -16.57 -12.82 -1.24
N ALA A 134 -15.76 -12.34 -0.30
CA ALA A 134 -15.60 -12.99 0.99
C ALA A 134 -15.88 -12.03 2.14
N THR A 135 -16.63 -12.50 3.14
CA THR A 135 -16.72 -11.85 4.45
C THR A 135 -16.03 -12.70 5.51
N SER A 136 -15.43 -12.08 6.53
CA SER A 136 -14.79 -12.81 7.62
C SER A 136 -14.72 -11.98 8.89
N ARG A 137 -14.37 -12.63 10.01
CA ARG A 137 -14.19 -11.98 11.30
C ARG A 137 -12.86 -12.30 11.99
N VAL A 138 -12.27 -11.29 12.62
CA VAL A 138 -11.02 -11.38 13.39
C VAL A 138 -11.10 -10.48 14.63
N GLY A 139 -10.31 -10.78 15.67
CA GLY A 139 -10.21 -9.91 16.85
C GLY A 139 -9.37 -8.65 16.59
N SER A 140 -8.40 -8.74 15.68
CA SER A 140 -7.45 -7.66 15.36
C SER A 140 -6.89 -7.83 13.93
N HIS A 141 -6.13 -6.85 13.45
CA HIS A 141 -5.48 -6.86 12.12
C HIS A 141 -6.45 -7.02 10.92
N GLN A 142 -7.65 -6.43 10.98
CA GLN A 142 -8.69 -6.52 9.95
C GLN A 142 -8.17 -6.16 8.55
N ALA A 143 -7.33 -5.12 8.44
CA ALA A 143 -6.75 -4.70 7.17
C ALA A 143 -5.74 -5.69 6.59
N SER A 144 -4.96 -6.36 7.44
CA SER A 144 -4.03 -7.40 6.99
C SER A 144 -4.77 -8.68 6.61
N ALA A 145 -5.78 -9.06 7.40
CA ALA A 145 -6.67 -10.17 7.11
C ALA A 145 -7.41 -9.99 5.77
N ALA A 146 -8.01 -8.82 5.52
CA ALA A 146 -8.68 -8.52 4.25
C ALA A 146 -7.70 -8.60 3.06
N ARG A 147 -6.47 -8.10 3.23
CA ARG A 147 -5.40 -8.23 2.22
C ARG A 147 -5.04 -9.70 1.97
N ALA A 148 -4.99 -10.51 3.02
CA ALA A 148 -4.74 -11.95 2.91
C ALA A 148 -5.79 -12.64 2.03
N LEU A 149 -7.07 -12.37 2.27
CA LEU A 149 -8.16 -12.93 1.48
C LEU A 149 -8.07 -12.53 0.01
N THR A 150 -7.74 -11.26 -0.29
CA THR A 150 -7.50 -10.85 -1.69
C THR A 150 -6.31 -11.56 -2.32
N SER A 151 -5.24 -11.82 -1.56
CA SER A 151 -4.09 -12.62 -2.02
C SER A 151 -4.43 -14.09 -2.27
N LEU A 152 -5.47 -14.62 -1.63
CA LEU A 152 -5.99 -15.98 -1.87
C LEU A 152 -6.90 -16.07 -3.11
N GLY A 153 -7.18 -14.95 -3.79
CA GLY A 153 -7.99 -14.93 -5.02
C GLY A 153 -9.41 -14.39 -4.86
N VAL A 154 -9.73 -13.75 -3.73
CA VAL A 154 -11.00 -13.05 -3.54
C VAL A 154 -10.97 -11.68 -4.26
N ASP A 155 -12.01 -11.37 -5.04
CA ASP A 155 -12.15 -10.09 -5.75
C ASP A 155 -12.47 -8.92 -4.82
N LEU A 156 -13.32 -9.17 -3.81
CA LEU A 156 -13.68 -8.22 -2.76
C LEU A 156 -13.77 -8.94 -1.40
N ALA A 157 -12.93 -8.51 -0.46
CA ALA A 157 -12.91 -9.01 0.92
C ALA A 157 -13.41 -7.93 1.89
N ILE A 158 -14.29 -8.32 2.80
CA ILE A 158 -14.79 -7.49 3.91
C ILE A 158 -14.52 -8.22 5.22
N VAL A 159 -13.58 -7.72 6.01
CA VAL A 159 -13.20 -8.35 7.28
C VAL A 159 -13.50 -7.41 8.43
N GLY A 160 -14.29 -7.88 9.39
CA GLY A 160 -14.66 -7.12 10.56
C GLY A 160 -14.13 -7.70 11.87
N GLY A 161 -14.08 -6.86 12.90
CA GLY A 161 -13.88 -7.26 14.28
C GLY A 161 -14.66 -6.35 15.21
N GLU A 162 -14.79 -6.81 16.44
CA GLU A 162 -15.49 -6.09 17.51
C GLU A 162 -14.60 -6.03 18.74
N GLU A 163 -14.48 -4.85 19.32
CA GLU A 163 -13.80 -4.64 20.60
C GLU A 163 -14.67 -3.72 21.47
N LYS A 164 -15.12 -4.21 22.63
CA LYS A 164 -15.93 -3.42 23.59
C LYS A 164 -17.17 -2.76 22.96
N GLY A 165 -17.83 -3.44 22.01
CA GLY A 165 -19.01 -2.93 21.30
C GLY A 165 -18.70 -1.99 20.14
N GLU A 166 -17.43 -1.67 19.89
CA GLU A 166 -16.99 -0.94 18.70
C GLU A 166 -16.65 -1.91 17.57
N LEU A 167 -17.31 -1.72 16.44
CA LEU A 167 -17.05 -2.45 15.20
C LEU A 167 -15.98 -1.75 14.39
N LYS A 168 -15.06 -2.54 13.85
CA LYS A 168 -14.05 -2.09 12.88
C LYS A 168 -14.02 -3.04 11.71
N LEU A 169 -14.28 -2.54 10.51
CA LEU A 169 -14.25 -3.30 9.26
C LEU A 169 -13.19 -2.74 8.32
N SER A 170 -12.54 -3.65 7.58
CA SER A 170 -11.66 -3.30 6.47
C SER A 170 -12.13 -3.99 5.20
N LEU A 171 -12.22 -3.19 4.14
CA LEU A 171 -12.60 -3.63 2.80
C LEU A 171 -11.38 -3.56 1.89
N ARG A 172 -11.17 -4.61 1.09
CA ARG A 172 -10.10 -4.68 0.09
C ARG A 172 -10.64 -5.31 -1.19
N SER A 173 -10.30 -4.75 -2.34
CA SER A 173 -10.64 -5.33 -3.64
C SER A 173 -9.45 -5.37 -4.58
N THR A 174 -9.56 -6.22 -5.60
CA THR A 174 -8.62 -6.24 -6.72
C THR A 174 -8.85 -5.02 -7.61
N SER A 175 -7.80 -4.56 -8.30
CA SER A 175 -7.95 -3.49 -9.30
C SER A 175 -8.89 -3.91 -10.43
N GLU A 176 -8.98 -5.19 -10.74
CA GLU A 176 -9.89 -5.74 -11.73
C GLU A 176 -11.35 -5.61 -11.31
N PHE A 177 -11.68 -5.94 -10.05
CA PHE A 177 -13.02 -5.71 -9.50
C PHE A 177 -13.46 -4.26 -9.69
N TYR A 178 -12.62 -3.30 -9.32
CA TYR A 178 -12.94 -1.87 -9.49
C TYR A 178 -13.11 -1.48 -10.97
N ARG A 179 -12.19 -1.88 -11.84
CA ARG A 179 -12.28 -1.55 -13.28
C ARG A 179 -13.53 -2.11 -13.95
N LYS A 180 -13.93 -3.34 -13.59
CA LYS A 180 -15.09 -4.02 -14.21
C LYS A 180 -16.42 -3.58 -13.60
N SER A 181 -16.47 -3.33 -12.30
CA SER A 181 -17.72 -2.98 -11.61
C SER A 181 -17.98 -1.48 -11.49
N GLY A 182 -16.93 -0.66 -11.54
CA GLY A 182 -17.00 0.79 -11.24
C GLY A 182 -17.23 1.12 -9.76
N ILE A 183 -17.33 0.11 -8.88
CA ILE A 183 -17.70 0.27 -7.47
C ILE A 183 -16.50 0.78 -6.66
N HIS A 184 -16.59 2.01 -6.16
CA HIS A 184 -15.58 2.62 -5.32
C HIS A 184 -15.80 2.25 -3.84
N LEU A 185 -14.92 1.41 -3.24
CA LEU A 185 -15.15 0.89 -1.88
C LEU A 185 -15.43 1.97 -0.82
N GLY A 186 -14.69 3.08 -0.82
CA GLY A 186 -14.90 4.18 0.14
C GLY A 186 -16.28 4.84 0.04
N ARG A 187 -16.62 5.37 -1.14
CA ARG A 187 -17.87 6.09 -1.42
C ARG A 187 -19.09 5.19 -1.44
N ASP A 188 -19.02 4.05 -2.12
CA ASP A 188 -20.21 3.27 -2.49
C ASP A 188 -20.55 2.20 -1.44
N ILE A 189 -19.58 1.75 -0.63
CA ILE A 189 -19.80 0.70 0.37
C ILE A 189 -19.51 1.21 1.78
N ALA A 190 -18.30 1.72 2.02
CA ALA A 190 -17.85 2.04 3.37
C ALA A 190 -18.68 3.17 4.00
N LYS A 191 -18.92 4.26 3.26
CA LYS A 191 -19.74 5.38 3.76
C LYS A 191 -21.18 4.94 4.13
N PRO A 192 -21.97 4.31 3.22
CA PRO A 192 -23.29 3.80 3.59
C PRO A 192 -23.28 2.81 4.76
N LEU A 193 -22.26 1.95 4.83
CA LEU A 193 -22.14 0.98 5.92
C LEU A 193 -21.81 1.66 7.25
N GLY A 194 -20.98 2.70 7.23
CA GLY A 194 -20.68 3.54 8.40
C GLY A 194 -21.92 4.23 8.94
N ASP A 195 -22.72 4.82 8.05
CA ASP A 195 -24.00 5.45 8.42
C ASP A 195 -24.95 4.42 9.07
N TYR A 196 -25.02 3.20 8.52
CA TYR A 196 -25.84 2.10 9.04
C TYR A 196 -25.45 1.69 10.48
N ILE A 197 -24.16 1.68 10.81
CA ILE A 197 -23.66 1.31 12.14
C ILE A 197 -23.42 2.51 13.07
N ARG A 198 -24.08 3.65 12.82
CA ARG A 198 -23.94 4.89 13.61
C ARG A 198 -22.49 5.31 13.81
N GLY A 199 -21.71 5.22 12.73
CA GLY A 199 -20.29 5.49 12.73
C GLY A 199 -19.85 6.22 11.47
N ALA A 200 -18.65 5.91 11.00
CA ALA A 200 -18.05 6.54 9.84
C ALA A 200 -17.38 5.49 8.94
N GLY A 201 -17.48 5.71 7.64
CA GLY A 201 -16.76 4.90 6.66
C GLY A 201 -16.21 5.75 5.52
N GLY A 202 -15.08 5.30 4.98
CA GLY A 202 -14.38 6.03 3.93
C GLY A 202 -13.13 5.29 3.46
N GLY A 203 -12.43 5.90 2.51
CA GLY A 203 -11.21 5.35 1.92
C GLY A 203 -11.17 5.52 0.41
N HIS A 204 -10.39 4.68 -0.25
CA HIS A 204 -10.11 4.71 -1.68
C HIS A 204 -10.94 3.67 -2.46
N SER A 205 -10.73 3.64 -3.77
CA SER A 205 -11.42 2.73 -4.69
C SER A 205 -11.12 1.26 -4.46
N LEU A 206 -9.96 0.90 -3.89
CA LEU A 206 -9.51 -0.48 -3.65
C LEU A 206 -9.37 -0.85 -2.17
N ALA A 207 -9.53 0.13 -1.28
CA ALA A 207 -9.26 -0.03 0.14
C ALA A 207 -10.07 0.96 0.96
N ALA A 208 -10.89 0.45 1.86
CA ALA A 208 -11.72 1.29 2.72
C ALA A 208 -11.81 0.72 4.14
N GLY A 209 -12.21 1.58 5.07
CA GLY A 209 -12.44 1.24 6.47
C GLY A 209 -13.79 1.76 6.94
N VAL A 210 -14.38 1.06 7.88
CA VAL A 210 -15.63 1.45 8.55
C VAL A 210 -15.46 1.23 10.04
N ASN A 211 -15.84 2.21 10.85
CA ASN A 211 -15.89 2.09 12.30
C ASN A 211 -17.27 2.53 12.80
N GLY A 212 -17.77 1.94 13.87
CA GLY A 212 -19.05 2.30 14.47
C GLY A 212 -19.48 1.33 15.54
N TYR A 213 -20.78 1.14 15.74
CA TYR A 213 -21.36 0.38 16.84
C TYR A 213 -22.50 -0.52 16.36
N GLY A 214 -22.56 -1.75 16.88
CA GLY A 214 -23.65 -2.67 16.57
C GLY A 214 -23.22 -4.13 16.63
N ASP A 215 -23.99 -4.99 15.95
CA ASP A 215 -23.67 -6.41 15.82
C ASP A 215 -22.82 -6.68 14.57
N LEU A 216 -21.70 -7.37 14.77
CA LEU A 216 -20.73 -7.64 13.71
C LEU A 216 -21.31 -8.52 12.59
N GLU A 217 -22.09 -9.56 12.92
CA GLU A 217 -22.61 -10.48 11.91
C GLU A 217 -23.68 -9.83 11.03
N ASN A 218 -24.60 -9.09 11.64
CA ASN A 218 -25.60 -8.32 10.92
C ASN A 218 -24.93 -7.29 10.01
N THR A 219 -23.87 -6.64 10.48
CA THR A 219 -23.09 -5.68 9.67
C THR A 219 -22.41 -6.37 8.48
N LEU A 220 -21.79 -7.54 8.68
CA LEU A 220 -21.16 -8.30 7.60
C LEU A 220 -22.20 -8.78 6.57
N ASN A 221 -23.35 -9.28 7.02
CA ASN A 221 -24.45 -9.68 6.13
C ASN A 221 -24.97 -8.49 5.34
N LYS A 222 -25.22 -7.35 5.99
CA LYS A 222 -25.68 -6.12 5.33
C LYS A 222 -24.67 -5.62 4.31
N SER A 223 -23.38 -5.71 4.62
CA SER A 223 -22.32 -5.33 3.67
C SER A 223 -22.34 -6.18 2.41
N LEU A 224 -22.62 -7.49 2.54
CA LEU A 224 -22.71 -8.40 1.40
C LEU A 224 -23.95 -8.12 0.55
N GLU A 225 -25.10 -7.81 1.18
CA GLU A 225 -26.32 -7.39 0.47
C GLU A 225 -26.08 -6.12 -0.34
N LEU A 226 -25.51 -5.09 0.28
CA LEU A 226 -25.19 -3.81 -0.38
C LEU A 226 -24.27 -4.03 -1.59
N VAL A 227 -23.24 -4.86 -1.45
CA VAL A 227 -22.34 -5.21 -2.55
C VAL A 227 -23.10 -5.87 -3.71
N LYS A 228 -23.98 -6.82 -3.42
CA LYS A 228 -24.78 -7.51 -4.46
C LYS A 228 -25.69 -6.54 -5.21
N GLU A 229 -26.34 -5.63 -4.49
CA GLU A 229 -27.19 -4.58 -5.08
C GLU A 229 -26.38 -3.67 -6.02
N LEU A 230 -25.20 -3.23 -5.58
CA LEU A 230 -24.32 -2.39 -6.39
C LEU A 230 -23.83 -3.09 -7.66
N ILE A 231 -23.47 -4.37 -7.56
CA ILE A 231 -23.05 -5.19 -8.72
C ILE A 231 -24.21 -5.37 -9.71
N LYS A 232 -25.42 -5.61 -9.22
CA LYS A 232 -26.61 -5.74 -10.08
C LYS A 232 -26.88 -4.42 -10.83
N ASN A 233 -26.78 -3.29 -10.14
CA ASN A 233 -27.02 -1.97 -10.72
C ASN A 233 -25.94 -1.54 -11.71
N SER A 234 -24.69 -1.97 -11.55
CA SER A 234 -23.62 -1.63 -12.48
C SER A 234 -23.72 -2.37 -13.82
N LYS A 235 -24.34 -3.56 -13.87
CA LYS A 235 -24.62 -4.28 -15.13
C LYS A 235 -25.78 -3.72 -15.94
N ASN A 236 -26.68 -2.95 -15.30
CA ASN A 236 -27.83 -2.33 -15.95
C ASN A 236 -27.51 -0.93 -16.52
N ARG A 237 -26.23 -0.53 -16.52
CA ARG A 237 -25.72 0.72 -17.10
C ARG A 237 -24.89 0.41 -18.34
#